data_AF-A0A923MIX3-F1
#
_entry.id   AF-A0A923MIX3-F1
#
_cell.length_a   1.000
_cell.length_b   1.000
_cell.length_c   1.000
_cell.angle_alpha   90.00
_cell.angle_beta   90.00
_cell.angle_gamma   90.00
#
_symmetry.space_group_name_H-M   'P 1'
#
loop_
_entity.id
_entity.type
_entity.pdbx_description
1 polymer ?
#
loop_
_entity_poly.entity_id
_entity_poly.type
_entity_poly.pdbx_seq_one_letter_code
_entity_poly.pdbx_strand_id
1 'polypeptide(L)'
;MKRFLQEYDEDARHRKKSKTSKTSKSVQRSNHKHEYEKVIIREFIGYAWGGRCRLCGKFRSHYGQFSASRYMDFRRPDSLGQQGISNESFFSLEEIRAKFPDVPIYEFSYEDVQYHFVP
;
A
#
# COMPACT_ATOMS: atom_id res chain seq x y z
N MET A 1 19.57 20.98 57.35
CA MET A 1 19.16 20.15 56.20
C MET A 1 20.09 20.47 55.05
N LYS A 2 20.98 19.55 54.68
CA LYS A 2 21.91 19.69 53.54
C LYS A 2 21.57 18.61 52.53
N ARG A 3 21.31 18.99 51.28
CA ARG A 3 21.78 18.29 50.08
C ARG A 3 21.41 19.11 48.84
N PHE A 4 22.43 19.77 48.32
CA PHE A 4 22.45 20.45 47.03
C PHE A 4 22.81 19.45 45.93
N LEU A 5 22.17 19.67 44.78
CA LEU A 5 22.54 19.36 43.39
C LEU A 5 22.72 17.90 43.00
N GLN A 6 21.69 17.40 42.33
CA GLN A 6 21.74 16.26 41.43
C GLN A 6 22.54 16.67 40.18
N GLU A 7 23.74 16.11 40.07
CA GLU A 7 24.65 16.23 38.94
C GLU A 7 23.92 15.71 37.67
N TYR A 8 23.68 16.61 36.70
CA TYR A 8 23.16 16.22 35.40
C TYR A 8 24.29 15.51 34.64
N ASP A 9 24.11 14.22 34.36
CA ASP A 9 24.97 13.42 33.49
C ASP A 9 24.88 13.97 32.05
N GLU A 10 25.81 14.87 31.74
CA GLU A 10 25.97 15.56 30.45
C GLU A 10 26.68 14.70 29.39
N ASP A 11 26.94 13.41 29.62
CA ASP A 11 27.69 12.54 28.69
C ASP A 11 26.82 11.59 27.85
N ALA A 12 25.51 11.53 28.07
CA ALA A 12 24.60 10.72 27.24
C ALA A 12 24.33 11.30 25.83
N ARG A 13 24.85 12.49 25.51
CA ARG A 13 24.57 13.20 24.24
C ARG A 13 25.53 12.88 23.09
N HIS A 14 26.55 12.04 23.31
CA HIS A 14 27.51 11.67 22.28
C HIS A 14 27.48 10.19 21.90
N ARG A 15 26.30 9.59 21.78
CA ARG A 15 26.17 8.39 20.92
C ARG A 15 26.43 8.85 19.49
N LYS A 16 27.70 8.74 19.06
CA LYS A 16 28.14 8.94 17.67
C LYS A 16 27.07 8.28 16.81
N LYS A 17 26.32 9.11 16.07
CA LYS A 17 25.38 8.65 15.05
C LYS A 17 26.23 7.81 14.12
N SER A 18 26.18 6.49 14.27
CA SER A 18 26.81 5.59 13.33
C SER A 18 26.37 6.09 11.97
N LYS A 19 27.32 6.40 11.09
CA LYS A 19 27.01 6.48 9.67
C LYS A 19 26.61 5.06 9.31
N THR A 20 25.34 4.73 9.53
CA THR A 20 24.71 3.63 8.84
C THR A 20 24.83 4.06 7.39
N SER A 21 25.84 3.53 6.70
CA SER A 21 25.90 3.57 5.25
C SER A 21 24.49 3.23 4.81
N LYS A 22 23.83 4.18 4.16
CA LYS A 22 22.63 3.88 3.40
C LYS A 22 23.11 2.99 2.26
N THR A 23 23.44 1.74 2.54
CA THR A 23 23.21 0.67 1.60
C THR A 23 21.69 0.60 1.53
N SER A 24 21.11 1.56 0.80
CA SER A 24 19.77 1.39 0.27
C SER A 24 19.86 0.03 -0.37
N LYS A 25 19.15 -0.96 0.18
CA LYS A 25 19.00 -2.25 -0.47
C LYS A 25 18.50 -1.86 -1.85
N SER A 26 19.39 -1.94 -2.85
CA SER A 26 19.01 -1.77 -4.24
C SER A 26 18.29 -3.07 -4.57
N VAL A 27 17.12 -3.25 -3.95
CA VAL A 27 16.11 -4.18 -4.40
C VAL A 27 15.99 -3.88 -5.88
N GLN A 28 16.34 -4.89 -6.69
CA GLN A 28 16.53 -4.83 -8.14
C GLN A 28 15.72 -3.69 -8.75
N ARG A 29 16.36 -2.53 -8.95
CA ARG A 29 15.70 -1.44 -9.67
C ARG A 29 15.48 -2.01 -11.06
N SER A 30 14.23 -2.01 -11.51
CA SER A 30 13.90 -2.44 -12.86
C SER A 30 14.78 -1.68 -13.85
N ASN A 31 15.26 -2.38 -14.89
CA ASN A 31 16.08 -1.77 -15.94
C ASN A 31 15.32 -0.73 -16.80
N HIS A 32 14.04 -0.48 -16.48
CA HIS A 32 13.19 0.48 -17.17
C HIS A 32 12.40 1.31 -16.15
N LYS A 33 11.96 2.48 -16.60
CA LYS A 33 10.99 3.30 -15.88
C LYS A 33 9.62 2.65 -15.96
N HIS A 34 8.98 2.41 -14.81
CA HIS A 34 7.65 1.83 -14.81
C HIS A 34 6.59 2.81 -15.29
N GLU A 35 5.93 2.46 -16.39
CA GLU A 35 4.69 3.07 -16.85
C GLU A 35 3.53 2.15 -16.49
N TYR A 36 2.69 2.59 -15.55
CA TYR A 36 1.57 1.80 -15.05
C TYR A 36 0.28 2.13 -15.79
N GLU A 37 -0.41 1.11 -16.27
CA GLU A 37 -1.80 1.20 -16.71
C GLU A 37 -2.74 1.01 -15.52
N LYS A 38 -3.91 1.66 -15.57
CA LYS A 38 -4.93 1.57 -14.51
C LYS A 38 -5.63 0.22 -14.61
N VAL A 39 -5.66 -0.52 -13.51
CA VAL A 39 -6.30 -1.84 -13.40
C VAL A 39 -7.11 -1.92 -12.11
N ILE A 40 -8.02 -2.89 -12.01
CA ILE A 40 -8.73 -3.21 -10.77
C ILE A 40 -8.11 -4.48 -10.19
N ILE A 41 -7.87 -4.50 -8.89
CA ILE A 41 -7.24 -5.62 -8.20
C ILE A 41 -8.16 -6.11 -7.09
N ARG A 42 -8.35 -7.43 -6.98
CA ARG A 42 -8.99 -8.06 -5.84
C ARG A 42 -8.06 -7.98 -4.61
N GLU A 43 -8.54 -7.36 -3.55
CA GLU A 43 -7.95 -7.38 -2.22
C GLU A 43 -8.78 -8.29 -1.29
N PHE A 44 -8.34 -8.43 -0.03
CA PHE A 44 -8.95 -9.35 0.95
C PHE A 44 -10.45 -9.11 1.17
N ILE A 45 -10.90 -7.86 1.20
CA ILE A 45 -12.27 -7.47 1.59
C ILE A 45 -13.08 -6.93 0.39
N GLY A 46 -12.47 -6.83 -0.80
CA GLY A 46 -13.14 -6.24 -1.96
C GLY A 46 -12.20 -6.01 -3.12
N TYR A 47 -12.44 -4.94 -3.86
CA TYR A 47 -11.61 -4.53 -5.01
C TYR A 47 -11.05 -3.14 -4.76
N ALA A 48 -9.90 -2.84 -5.37
CA ALA A 48 -9.22 -1.55 -5.28
C ALA A 48 -8.58 -1.16 -6.62
N TRP A 49 -8.27 0.12 -6.80
CA TRP A 49 -7.51 0.56 -7.96
C TRP A 49 -6.03 0.18 -7.83
N GLY A 50 -5.50 -0.43 -8.87
CA GLY A 50 -4.12 -0.83 -8.98
C GLY A 50 -3.45 -0.34 -10.26
N GLY A 51 -2.14 -0.52 -10.33
CA GLY A 51 -1.34 -0.27 -11.52
C GLY A 51 -0.69 -1.53 -12.01
N ARG A 52 -0.70 -1.76 -13.33
CA ARG A 52 0.10 -2.82 -13.95
C ARG A 52 1.13 -2.19 -14.88
N CYS A 53 2.40 -2.51 -14.70
CA CYS A 53 3.43 -1.97 -15.57
C CYS A 53 3.27 -2.56 -16.98
N ARG A 54 3.18 -1.70 -18.00
CA ARG A 54 3.02 -2.12 -19.40
C ARG A 54 4.18 -2.98 -19.92
N LEU A 55 5.38 -2.75 -19.39
CA LEU A 55 6.61 -3.37 -19.89
C LEU A 55 6.96 -4.68 -19.19
N CYS A 56 6.84 -4.75 -17.87
CA CYS A 56 7.20 -5.95 -17.11
C CYS A 56 6.04 -6.63 -16.39
N GLY A 57 4.82 -6.10 -16.51
CA GLY A 57 3.66 -6.63 -15.80
C GLY A 57 3.72 -6.46 -14.28
N LYS A 58 4.75 -5.80 -13.72
CA LYS A 58 4.84 -5.57 -12.27
C LYS A 58 3.60 -4.82 -11.79
N PHE A 59 2.93 -5.38 -10.80
CA PHE A 59 1.79 -4.73 -10.19
C PHE A 59 2.24 -3.72 -9.15
N ARG A 60 1.42 -2.70 -8.99
CA ARG A 60 1.53 -1.72 -7.93
C ARG A 60 0.17 -1.59 -7.28
N SER A 61 0.13 -1.73 -5.97
CA SER A 61 -1.10 -1.64 -5.17
C SER A 61 -1.67 -0.23 -5.08
N HIS A 62 -0.94 0.78 -5.57
CA HIS A 62 -1.35 2.17 -5.59
C HIS A 62 -1.27 2.71 -7.02
N TYR A 63 -2.43 2.99 -7.62
CA TYR A 63 -2.50 3.76 -8.85
C TYR A 63 -2.73 5.24 -8.53
N GLY A 64 -1.76 6.09 -8.87
CA GLY A 64 -1.86 7.54 -8.63
C GLY A 64 -1.66 7.94 -7.15
N GLN A 65 -2.38 8.98 -6.73
CA GLN A 65 -2.19 9.71 -5.46
C GLN A 65 -3.21 9.30 -4.36
N PHE A 66 -3.94 8.21 -4.56
CA PHE A 66 -5.04 7.82 -3.68
C PHE A 66 -4.54 7.24 -2.34
N SER A 67 -5.13 7.78 -1.27
CA SER A 67 -4.68 7.79 0.12
C SER A 67 -4.89 6.46 0.85
N ALA A 68 -4.56 6.44 2.15
CA ALA A 68 -4.41 5.28 3.04
C ALA A 68 -5.62 4.33 3.19
N SER A 69 -6.69 4.48 2.42
CA SER A 69 -7.93 3.72 2.50
C SER A 69 -8.24 2.98 1.19
N ARG A 70 -7.24 2.28 0.63
CA ARG A 70 -7.32 1.51 -0.64
C ARG A 70 -8.55 0.62 -0.77
N TYR A 71 -8.93 -0.04 0.33
CA TYR A 71 -10.08 -0.93 0.35
C TYR A 71 -11.41 -0.18 0.15
N MET A 72 -11.46 1.15 0.26
CA MET A 72 -12.68 1.95 0.13
C MET A 72 -13.01 2.35 -1.31
N ASP A 73 -12.14 2.14 -2.30
CA ASP A 73 -12.32 2.61 -3.67
C ASP A 73 -13.64 2.14 -4.30
N PHE A 74 -14.03 0.90 -3.97
CA PHE A 74 -15.26 0.27 -4.44
C PHE A 74 -16.25 0.00 -3.30
N ARG A 75 -16.14 0.77 -2.20
CA ARG A 75 -17.12 0.73 -1.11
C ARG A 75 -18.38 1.45 -1.54
N ARG A 76 -19.53 0.88 -1.19
CA ARG A 76 -20.82 1.51 -1.44
C ARG A 76 -21.02 2.72 -0.52
N PRO A 77 -21.57 3.83 -1.01
CA PRO A 77 -21.77 5.04 -0.20
C PRO A 77 -22.69 4.85 1.02
N ASP A 78 -23.73 4.03 0.88
CA ASP A 78 -24.69 3.68 1.94
C ASP A 78 -24.05 2.90 3.10
N SER A 79 -22.96 2.18 2.85
CA SER A 79 -22.19 1.50 3.88
C SER A 79 -21.28 2.44 4.69
N LEU A 80 -21.07 3.69 4.23
CA LEU A 80 -20.24 4.69 4.93
C LEU A 80 -20.98 5.20 6.17
N GLY A 81 -20.73 4.57 7.32
CA GLY A 81 -21.35 4.93 8.61
C GLY A 81 -21.96 3.75 9.35
N GLN A 82 -22.07 2.59 8.70
CA GLN A 82 -22.44 1.35 9.37
C GLN A 82 -21.31 0.87 10.29
N GLN A 83 -21.66 0.31 11.45
CA GLN A 83 -20.69 -0.33 12.33
C GLN A 83 -20.28 -1.67 11.72
N GLY A 84 -18.97 -1.81 11.47
CA GLY A 84 -18.41 -3.00 10.82
C GLY A 84 -18.24 -2.84 9.31
N ILE A 85 -17.54 -3.81 8.73
CA ILE A 85 -17.30 -3.89 7.29
C ILE A 85 -17.64 -5.33 6.88
N SER A 86 -18.59 -5.48 5.96
CA SER A 86 -18.97 -6.77 5.38
C SER A 86 -18.69 -6.78 3.88
N ASN A 87 -18.72 -7.95 3.24
CA ASN A 87 -18.58 -8.03 1.78
C ASN A 87 -19.69 -7.24 1.05
N GLU A 88 -20.90 -7.17 1.62
CA GLU A 88 -22.02 -6.40 1.07
C GLU A 88 -21.78 -4.89 1.08
N SER A 89 -20.83 -4.42 1.90
CA SER A 89 -20.41 -3.02 1.93
C SER A 89 -19.67 -2.60 0.64
N PHE A 90 -19.29 -3.53 -0.24
CA PHE A 90 -18.55 -3.25 -1.47
C PHE A 90 -19.36 -3.61 -2.72
N PHE A 91 -18.97 -3.03 -3.85
CA PHE A 91 -19.50 -3.46 -5.14
C PHE A 91 -19.07 -4.91 -5.43
N SER A 92 -20.01 -5.70 -5.96
CA SER A 92 -19.73 -7.02 -6.50
C SER A 92 -18.88 -6.92 -7.78
N LEU A 93 -18.27 -8.04 -8.17
CA LEU A 93 -17.52 -8.12 -9.43
C LEU A 93 -18.38 -7.72 -10.64
N GLU A 94 -19.66 -8.11 -10.64
CA GLU A 94 -20.61 -7.81 -11.71
C GLU A 94 -20.89 -6.32 -11.80
N GLU A 95 -21.11 -5.66 -10.66
CA GLU A 95 -21.31 -4.21 -10.61
C GLU A 95 -20.06 -3.45 -11.06
N ILE A 96 -18.88 -3.94 -10.68
CA ILE A 96 -17.61 -3.35 -11.12
C ILE A 96 -17.46 -3.50 -12.63
N ARG A 97 -17.72 -4.68 -13.20
CA ARG A 97 -17.68 -4.92 -14.65
C ARG A 97 -18.70 -4.05 -15.40
N ALA A 98 -19.89 -3.86 -14.84
CA ALA A 98 -20.91 -2.99 -15.44
C ALA A 98 -20.49 -1.51 -15.43
N LYS A 99 -19.82 -1.04 -14.36
CA LYS A 99 -19.35 0.35 -14.24
C LYS A 99 -18.06 0.64 -14.99
N PHE A 100 -17.18 -0.35 -15.08
CA PHE A 100 -15.84 -0.23 -15.66
C PHE A 100 -15.58 -1.37 -16.66
N PRO A 101 -16.35 -1.46 -17.75
CA PRO A 101 -16.27 -2.57 -18.70
C PRO A 101 -14.89 -2.68 -19.38
N ASP A 102 -14.23 -1.55 -19.59
CA ASP A 102 -12.95 -1.48 -20.32
C ASP A 102 -11.73 -1.64 -19.43
N VAL A 103 -11.91 -1.73 -18.10
CA VAL A 103 -10.78 -1.79 -17.17
C VAL A 103 -10.50 -3.23 -16.78
N PRO A 104 -9.28 -3.75 -16.99
CA PRO A 104 -8.95 -5.12 -16.65
C PRO A 104 -8.99 -5.32 -15.13
N ILE A 105 -9.57 -6.45 -14.72
CA ILE A 105 -9.71 -6.87 -13.33
C ILE A 105 -8.81 -8.07 -13.10
N TYR A 106 -7.94 -7.99 -12.10
CA TYR A 106 -7.02 -9.05 -11.70
C TYR A 106 -7.39 -9.58 -10.32
N GLU A 107 -7.55 -10.90 -10.23
CA GLU A 107 -7.74 -11.61 -8.97
C GLU A 107 -6.48 -12.40 -8.67
N PHE A 108 -5.76 -12.02 -7.61
CA PHE A 108 -4.54 -12.72 -7.20
C PHE A 108 -4.90 -13.75 -6.14
N SER A 109 -4.34 -14.95 -6.28
CA SER A 109 -4.28 -15.86 -5.13
C SER A 109 -3.33 -15.27 -4.08
N TYR A 110 -3.49 -15.69 -2.82
CA TYR A 110 -2.63 -15.19 -1.72
C TYR A 110 -1.13 -15.46 -1.98
N GLU A 111 -0.84 -16.49 -2.78
CA GLU A 111 0.51 -16.86 -3.22
C GLU A 111 1.03 -15.89 -4.29
N ASP A 112 0.19 -15.48 -5.25
CA ASP A 112 0.55 -14.53 -6.31
C ASP A 112 0.82 -13.12 -5.77
N VAL A 113 0.16 -12.74 -4.67
CA VAL A 113 0.37 -11.45 -4.00
C VAL A 113 1.82 -11.31 -3.55
N GLN A 114 2.45 -12.38 -3.05
CA GLN A 114 3.84 -12.33 -2.60
C GLN A 114 4.82 -12.12 -3.76
N TYR A 115 4.52 -12.62 -4.96
CA TYR A 115 5.38 -12.45 -6.13
C TYR A 115 5.18 -11.11 -6.84
N HIS A 116 3.96 -10.57 -6.84
CA HIS A 116 3.64 -9.36 -7.59
C HIS A 116 3.80 -8.05 -6.81
N PHE A 117 3.70 -8.09 -5.48
CA PHE A 117 3.80 -6.90 -4.63
C PHE A 117 5.12 -6.79 -3.85
N VAL A 118 6.17 -7.53 -4.26
CA VAL A 118 7.51 -7.38 -3.67
C VAL A 118 7.96 -5.90 -3.78
N PRO A 119 8.37 -5.27 -2.66
CA PRO A 119 8.67 -3.85 -2.55
C PRO A 119 9.73 -3.33 -3.53
#